data_AF-A0A735CWJ4-F1
#
_entry.id   AF-A0A735CWJ4-F1
#
_cell.length_a   1.000
_cell.length_b   1.000
_cell.length_c   1.000
_cell.angle_alpha   90.00
_cell.angle_beta   90.00
_cell.angle_gamma   90.00
#
_symmetry.space_group_name_H-M   'P 1'
#
loop_
_entity.id
_entity.type
_entity.pdbx_description
1 polymer ?
#
loop_
_entity_poly.entity_id
_entity_poly.type
_entity_poly.pdbx_seq_one_letter_code
_entity_poly.pdbx_strand_id
1 'polypeptide(L)'
;MTTNKRHILLNGYVSPENYRSRSNGRSPQVPTRDRAVHGISLLNQYSRILNHYDERPRLPPVTDEKGIYVRLISFEQCDLPIDKIDNTYFKLCSLVKSNNRETAIIYINENDRTKFTKKINDYLNPSKDGIEFPRNHLLIDSIQNIELADITSFWTDKKDLIPDDHGVEKWFELWLKGNKEDVLNIARRLCERINGRLGNTSINFFDTTVVLIRTSLSRLKVCPELISNLK
;
A
#
# COMPACT_ATOMS: atom_id res chain seq x y z
N MET A 1 0.20 -11.02 -32.43
CA MET A 1 1.63 -11.28 -32.73
C MET A 1 2.45 -10.16 -32.12
N THR A 2 3.23 -10.45 -31.08
CA THR A 2 4.18 -9.51 -30.48
C THR A 2 5.28 -9.22 -31.50
N THR A 3 5.27 -8.00 -32.05
CA THR A 3 6.35 -7.56 -32.93
C THR A 3 7.62 -7.45 -32.10
N ASN A 4 8.64 -8.23 -32.50
CA ASN A 4 9.96 -8.25 -31.88
C ASN A 4 10.63 -6.90 -32.18
N LYS A 5 10.33 -5.87 -31.38
CA LYS A 5 10.93 -4.54 -31.54
C LYS A 5 12.43 -4.69 -31.31
N ARG A 6 13.24 -4.25 -32.27
CA ARG A 6 14.71 -4.24 -32.10
C ARG A 6 15.03 -3.42 -30.85
N HIS A 7 15.73 -4.03 -29.90
CA HIS A 7 16.27 -3.30 -28.76
C HIS A 7 17.11 -2.12 -29.27
N ILE A 8 16.91 -0.93 -28.69
CA ILE A 8 17.77 0.21 -28.98
C ILE A 8 19.11 -0.07 -28.30
N LEU A 9 20.10 -0.50 -29.09
CA LEU A 9 21.48 -0.66 -28.67
C LEU A 9 22.26 0.58 -29.11
N LEU A 10 22.54 1.48 -28.18
CA LEU A 10 23.37 2.66 -28.42
C LEU A 10 24.85 2.26 -28.43
N ASN A 11 25.28 1.54 -29.46
CA ASN A 11 26.68 1.14 -29.60
C ASN A 11 27.56 2.36 -29.90
N GLY A 12 28.73 2.47 -29.26
CA GLY A 12 29.72 3.53 -29.49
C GLY A 12 29.57 4.80 -28.65
N TYR A 13 28.49 4.93 -27.88
CA TYR A 13 28.27 6.05 -26.93
C TYR A 13 28.28 5.60 -25.46
N VAL A 14 28.84 4.43 -25.17
CA VAL A 14 28.83 3.84 -23.82
C VAL A 14 30.25 3.78 -23.30
N SER A 15 30.47 4.38 -22.13
CA SER A 15 31.69 4.20 -21.34
C SER A 15 31.36 3.25 -20.18
N PRO A 16 31.98 2.06 -20.10
CA PRO A 16 31.75 1.16 -19.00
C PRO A 16 32.36 1.74 -17.72
N GLU A 17 31.53 1.91 -16.69
CA GLU A 17 32.00 2.25 -15.36
C GLU A 17 32.04 1.00 -14.48
N ASN A 18 33.01 0.96 -13.56
CA ASN A 18 33.05 -0.09 -12.54
C ASN A 18 31.86 0.08 -11.59
N TYR A 19 30.79 -0.68 -11.84
CA TYR A 19 29.65 -0.74 -10.94
C TYR A 19 29.95 -1.71 -9.80
N ARG A 20 30.11 -1.18 -8.59
CA ARG A 20 29.97 -1.96 -7.36
C ARG A 20 28.63 -1.61 -6.75
N SER A 21 27.76 -2.60 -6.62
CA SER A 21 26.50 -2.43 -5.88
C SER A 21 26.82 -1.83 -4.51
N ARG A 22 26.27 -0.65 -4.21
CA ARG A 22 26.30 -0.07 -2.86
C ARG A 22 25.32 -0.78 -1.91
N SER A 23 24.48 -1.67 -2.44
CA SER A 23 23.53 -2.45 -1.66
C SER A 23 24.26 -3.59 -0.97
N ASN A 24 24.46 -3.44 0.34
CA ASN A 24 24.56 -4.60 1.22
C ASN A 24 23.17 -5.23 1.26
N GLY A 25 23.09 -6.56 1.11
CA GLY A 25 21.82 -7.29 1.24
C GLY A 25 21.09 -6.83 2.50
N ARG A 26 19.81 -6.51 2.35
CA ARG A 26 18.98 -6.03 3.45
C ARG A 26 18.69 -7.22 4.35
N SER A 27 19.41 -7.33 5.46
CA SER A 27 19.17 -8.31 6.51
C SER A 27 18.67 -7.57 7.73
N PRO A 28 17.35 -7.33 7.84
CA PRO A 28 16.79 -6.59 8.96
C PRO A 28 17.23 -7.25 10.26
N GLN A 29 17.93 -6.48 11.10
CA GLN A 29 18.17 -6.88 12.47
C GLN A 29 16.87 -6.59 13.23
N VAL A 30 16.12 -7.65 13.52
CA VAL A 30 14.82 -7.55 14.19
C VAL A 30 14.99 -7.98 15.65
N PRO A 31 14.95 -7.05 16.62
CA PRO A 31 15.07 -7.41 18.02
C PRO A 31 13.88 -8.23 18.48
N THR A 32 14.11 -9.26 19.29
CA THR A 32 13.05 -10.03 19.93
C THR A 32 12.20 -9.13 20.83
N ARG A 33 10.88 -9.37 20.84
CA ARG A 33 9.91 -8.66 21.68
C ARG A 33 9.32 -9.56 22.75
N ASP A 34 8.63 -8.98 23.72
CA ASP A 34 7.71 -9.73 24.55
C ASP A 34 6.59 -10.28 23.65
N ARG A 35 6.69 -11.57 23.36
CA ARG A 35 5.83 -12.28 22.42
C ARG A 35 4.35 -12.13 22.73
N ALA A 36 3.98 -12.32 24.00
CA ALA A 36 2.59 -12.34 24.40
C ALA A 36 2.00 -10.93 24.28
N VAL A 37 2.68 -9.95 24.85
CA VAL A 37 2.23 -8.55 24.83
C VAL A 37 2.18 -8.02 23.40
N HIS A 38 3.25 -8.23 22.63
CA HIS A 38 3.39 -7.70 21.27
C HIS A 38 2.43 -8.35 20.29
N GLY A 39 2.41 -9.68 20.24
CA GLY A 39 1.56 -10.43 19.32
C GLY A 39 0.08 -10.18 19.57
N ILE A 40 -0.37 -10.11 20.84
CA ILE A 40 -1.77 -9.80 21.19
C ILE A 40 -2.11 -8.36 20.78
N SER A 41 -1.20 -7.41 20.98
CA SER A 41 -1.41 -6.01 20.56
C SER A 41 -1.63 -5.92 19.04
N LEU A 42 -0.77 -6.53 18.23
CA LEU A 42 -0.90 -6.54 16.78
C LEU A 42 -2.14 -7.28 16.29
N LEU A 43 -2.50 -8.40 16.95
CA LEU A 43 -3.72 -9.14 16.65
C LEU A 43 -4.96 -8.26 16.86
N ASN A 44 -5.03 -7.56 17.99
CA ASN A 44 -6.14 -6.65 18.29
C ASN A 44 -6.22 -5.47 17.31
N GLN A 45 -5.07 -4.88 16.93
CA GLN A 45 -5.02 -3.83 15.91
C GLN A 45 -5.57 -4.34 14.57
N TYR A 46 -5.12 -5.50 14.12
CA TYR A 46 -5.58 -6.08 12.85
C TYR A 46 -7.06 -6.49 12.88
N SER A 47 -7.54 -7.09 13.97
CA SER A 47 -8.96 -7.42 14.14
C SER A 47 -9.85 -6.17 14.10
N ARG A 48 -9.42 -5.05 14.70
CA ARG A 48 -10.16 -3.78 14.62
C ARG A 48 -10.24 -3.26 13.19
N ILE A 49 -9.16 -3.39 12.41
CA ILE A 49 -9.14 -3.01 11.00
C ILE A 49 -10.17 -3.82 10.20
N LEU A 50 -10.21 -5.15 10.41
CA LEU A 50 -11.16 -6.02 9.72
C LEU A 50 -12.61 -5.68 10.09
N ASN A 51 -12.91 -5.51 11.38
CA ASN A 51 -14.25 -5.14 11.84
C ASN A 51 -14.68 -3.79 11.25
N HIS A 52 -13.82 -2.78 11.30
CA HIS A 52 -14.11 -1.45 10.75
C HIS A 52 -14.35 -1.51 9.23
N TYR A 53 -13.59 -2.35 8.52
CA TYR A 53 -13.78 -2.55 7.09
C TYR A 53 -15.10 -3.28 6.77
N ASP A 54 -15.53 -4.22 7.62
CA ASP A 54 -16.78 -4.97 7.40
C ASP A 54 -18.04 -4.15 7.77
N GLU A 55 -17.93 -3.20 8.70
CA GLU A 55 -19.00 -2.28 9.12
C GLU A 55 -19.32 -1.19 8.08
N ARG A 56 -18.43 -0.95 7.13
CA ARG A 56 -18.62 0.13 6.15
C ARG A 56 -19.81 -0.18 5.21
N PRO A 57 -20.51 0.85 4.70
CA PRO A 57 -21.55 0.66 3.71
C PRO A 57 -21.03 -0.09 2.49
N ARG A 58 -21.70 -1.19 2.11
CA ARG A 58 -21.40 -1.96 0.89
C ARG A 58 -21.92 -1.19 -0.33
N LEU A 59 -21.19 -0.15 -0.71
CA LEU A 59 -21.44 0.58 -1.94
C LEU A 59 -20.97 -0.27 -3.13
N PRO A 60 -21.62 -0.18 -4.30
CA PRO A 60 -21.15 -0.84 -5.52
C PRO A 60 -19.70 -0.45 -5.78
N PRO A 61 -18.79 -1.42 -5.90
CA PRO A 61 -17.37 -1.11 -6.01
C PRO A 61 -17.08 -0.43 -7.35
N VAL A 62 -16.28 0.63 -7.34
CA VAL A 62 -15.89 1.35 -8.56
C VAL A 62 -14.96 0.49 -9.42
N THR A 63 -14.25 -0.45 -8.81
CA THR A 63 -13.26 -1.34 -9.44
C THR A 63 -13.51 -2.78 -9.00
N ASP A 64 -13.03 -3.78 -9.73
CA ASP A 64 -13.22 -5.19 -9.34
C ASP A 64 -12.41 -5.64 -8.11
N GLU A 65 -11.55 -4.77 -7.59
CA GLU A 65 -10.69 -5.08 -6.47
C GLU A 65 -11.45 -5.19 -5.15
N LYS A 66 -11.29 -6.35 -4.50
CA LYS A 66 -11.90 -6.67 -3.21
C LYS A 66 -10.79 -7.01 -2.22
N GLY A 67 -10.38 -6.03 -1.43
CA GLY A 67 -9.30 -6.19 -0.45
C GLY A 67 -9.11 -4.95 0.39
N ILE A 68 -8.09 -5.01 1.26
CA ILE A 68 -7.77 -3.95 2.22
C ILE A 68 -6.36 -3.44 2.00
N TYR A 69 -6.16 -2.16 2.30
CA TYR A 69 -4.84 -1.55 2.36
C TYR A 69 -4.43 -1.39 3.80
N VAL A 70 -3.32 -2.02 4.18
CA VAL A 70 -2.84 -2.04 5.56
C VAL A 70 -1.51 -1.32 5.62
N ARG A 71 -1.44 -0.32 6.50
CA ARG A 71 -0.23 0.41 6.82
C ARG A 71 0.50 -0.32 7.95
N LEU A 72 1.72 -0.75 7.68
CA LEU A 72 2.65 -1.34 8.65
C LEU A 72 3.70 -0.31 9.01
N ILE A 73 3.84 -0.02 10.29
CA ILE A 73 4.84 0.93 10.81
C ILE A 73 5.85 0.13 11.60
N SER A 74 7.14 0.30 11.28
CA SER A 74 8.21 -0.36 12.02
C SER A 74 8.57 0.36 13.31
N PHE A 75 9.31 -0.35 14.16
CA PHE A 75 10.05 0.27 15.25
C PHE A 75 11.18 1.16 14.72
N GLU A 76 11.64 2.10 15.53
CA GLU A 76 12.83 2.89 15.22
C GLU A 76 14.05 2.01 14.98
N GLN A 77 14.84 2.38 13.98
CA GLN A 77 16.05 1.68 13.56
C GLN A 77 15.81 0.20 13.18
N CYS A 78 14.56 -0.19 12.94
CA CYS A 78 14.19 -1.52 12.48
C CYS A 78 13.58 -1.42 11.08
N ASP A 79 14.19 -2.09 10.12
CA ASP A 79 13.67 -2.16 8.76
C ASP A 79 12.58 -3.24 8.65
N LEU A 80 11.53 -2.97 7.89
CA LEU A 80 10.52 -3.97 7.55
C LEU A 80 11.12 -5.01 6.58
N PRO A 81 10.86 -6.31 6.79
CA PRO A 81 11.35 -7.37 5.92
C PRO A 81 10.53 -7.44 4.63
N ILE A 82 11.02 -6.79 3.56
CA ILE A 82 10.35 -6.72 2.25
C ILE A 82 9.83 -8.09 1.79
N ASP A 83 10.67 -9.14 1.82
CA ASP A 83 10.31 -10.49 1.37
C ASP A 83 9.15 -11.13 2.17
N LYS A 84 8.80 -10.58 3.34
CA LYS A 84 7.67 -11.05 4.17
C LYS A 84 6.42 -10.19 4.01
N ILE A 85 6.55 -8.98 3.48
CA ILE A 85 5.44 -8.04 3.24
C ILE A 85 5.11 -7.86 1.74
N ASP A 86 5.93 -8.41 0.85
CA ASP A 86 5.66 -8.54 -0.58
C ASP A 86 5.81 -10.02 -1.00
N ASN A 87 4.68 -10.70 -1.19
CA ASN A 87 4.59 -12.11 -1.53
C ASN A 87 3.22 -12.45 -2.13
N THR A 88 2.90 -13.73 -2.27
CA THR A 88 1.63 -14.21 -2.84
C THR A 88 0.38 -13.67 -2.13
N TYR A 89 0.44 -13.39 -0.83
CA TYR A 89 -0.71 -12.96 -0.02
C TYR A 89 -0.75 -11.46 0.25
N PHE A 90 0.41 -10.80 0.27
CA PHE A 90 0.57 -9.39 0.58
C PHE A 90 1.31 -8.73 -0.57
N LYS A 91 0.72 -7.70 -1.18
CA LYS A 91 1.37 -6.97 -2.27
C LYS A 91 1.85 -5.63 -1.74
N LEU A 92 3.16 -5.38 -1.78
CA LEU A 92 3.72 -4.11 -1.36
C LEU A 92 3.35 -3.00 -2.36
N CYS A 93 2.72 -1.94 -1.86
CA CYS A 93 2.27 -0.80 -2.65
C CYS A 93 3.18 0.42 -2.49
N SER A 94 3.66 0.65 -1.26
CA SER A 94 4.55 1.77 -0.94
C SER A 94 5.44 1.41 0.24
N LEU A 95 6.67 1.91 0.25
CA LEU A 95 7.61 1.80 1.36
C LEU A 95 8.36 3.13 1.50
N VAL A 96 8.15 3.81 2.63
CA VAL A 96 8.76 5.11 2.92
C VAL A 96 9.55 5.03 4.23
N LYS A 97 10.77 5.55 4.22
CA LYS A 97 11.60 5.69 5.42
C LYS A 97 11.61 7.14 5.89
N SER A 98 11.19 7.38 7.13
CA SER A 98 11.15 8.71 7.74
C SER A 98 11.38 8.60 9.24
N ASN A 99 12.16 9.53 9.82
CA ASN A 99 12.48 9.57 11.26
C ASN A 99 12.96 8.21 11.81
N ASN A 100 13.88 7.54 11.10
CA ASN A 100 14.40 6.21 11.44
C ASN A 100 13.36 5.09 11.52
N ARG A 101 12.15 5.30 11.00
CA ARG A 101 11.09 4.28 10.90
C ARG A 101 10.76 4.02 9.45
N GLU A 102 10.22 2.86 9.19
CA GLU A 102 9.67 2.49 7.90
C GLU A 102 8.17 2.36 7.98
N THR A 103 7.50 2.90 6.98
CA THR A 103 6.06 2.76 6.79
C THR A 103 5.85 2.08 5.46
N ALA A 104 5.30 0.86 5.50
CA ALA A 104 4.87 0.13 4.32
C ALA A 104 3.36 0.19 4.19
N ILE A 105 2.86 0.26 2.97
CA ILE A 105 1.45 0.01 2.68
C ILE A 105 1.38 -1.26 1.86
N ILE A 106 0.63 -2.24 2.34
CA ILE A 106 0.40 -3.51 1.66
C ILE A 106 -1.07 -3.65 1.29
N TYR A 107 -1.32 -4.23 0.13
CA TYR A 107 -2.63 -4.71 -0.26
C TYR A 107 -2.80 -6.18 0.16
N ILE A 108 -3.96 -6.48 0.74
CA ILE A 108 -4.36 -7.85 1.11
C ILE A 108 -5.71 -8.14 0.46
N ASN A 109 -5.75 -9.15 -0.40
CA ASN A 109 -6.98 -9.61 -1.04
C ASN A 109 -7.98 -10.12 0.03
N GLU A 110 -9.27 -9.98 -0.24
CA GLU A 110 -10.36 -10.51 0.59
C GLU A 110 -10.13 -11.96 1.05
N ASN A 111 -9.73 -12.83 0.13
CA ASN A 111 -9.50 -14.25 0.40
C ASN A 111 -8.26 -14.51 1.28
N ASP A 112 -7.35 -13.54 1.36
CA ASP A 112 -6.08 -13.65 2.08
C ASP A 112 -6.06 -12.91 3.42
N ARG A 113 -7.13 -12.20 3.79
CA ARG A 113 -7.20 -11.43 5.05
C ARG A 113 -6.86 -12.26 6.28
N THR A 114 -7.21 -13.55 6.30
CA THR A 114 -6.92 -14.48 7.41
C THR A 114 -5.44 -14.87 7.52
N LYS A 115 -4.65 -14.69 6.46
CA LYS A 115 -3.22 -15.06 6.43
C LYS A 115 -2.41 -14.23 7.41
N PHE A 116 -2.72 -12.95 7.56
CA PHE A 116 -2.03 -12.07 8.50
C PHE A 116 -2.32 -12.49 9.95
N THR A 117 -3.59 -12.73 10.28
CA THR A 117 -4.02 -13.30 11.57
C THR A 117 -3.32 -14.61 11.87
N LYS A 118 -3.25 -15.52 10.89
CA LYS A 118 -2.53 -16.79 11.04
C LYS A 118 -1.05 -16.58 11.34
N LYS A 119 -0.38 -15.64 10.67
CA LYS A 119 1.03 -15.34 10.92
C LYS A 119 1.28 -14.84 12.36
N ILE A 120 0.40 -13.99 12.88
CA ILE A 120 0.45 -13.53 14.28
C ILE A 120 0.18 -14.69 15.25
N ASN A 121 -0.82 -15.54 14.97
CA ASN A 121 -1.15 -16.69 15.83
C ASN A 121 -0.02 -17.74 15.85
N ASP A 122 0.58 -18.03 14.69
CA ASP A 122 1.76 -18.89 14.60
C ASP A 122 2.94 -18.27 15.39
N TYR A 123 3.11 -16.95 15.34
CA TYR A 123 4.08 -16.23 16.17
C TYR A 123 3.75 -16.31 17.65
N LEU A 124 2.49 -16.35 18.07
CA LEU A 124 2.07 -16.47 19.46
C LEU A 124 2.15 -17.90 20.02
N ASN A 125 2.19 -18.93 19.17
CA ASN A 125 2.11 -20.34 19.59
C ASN A 125 3.49 -21.02 19.71
N PRO A 126 3.97 -21.35 20.93
CA PRO A 126 5.30 -21.95 21.13
C PRO A 126 5.51 -23.28 20.41
N SER A 127 4.45 -24.04 20.14
CA SER A 127 4.55 -25.31 19.39
C SER A 127 4.92 -25.14 17.91
N LYS A 128 4.95 -23.90 17.40
CA LYS A 128 5.31 -23.57 16.01
C LYS A 128 6.72 -22.98 15.89
N ASP A 129 7.42 -22.82 17.00
CA ASP A 129 8.71 -22.14 17.04
C ASP A 129 9.77 -22.89 16.21
N GLY A 130 10.72 -22.11 15.67
CA GLY A 130 11.92 -22.66 15.09
C GLY A 130 12.95 -23.01 16.17
N ILE A 131 14.18 -23.33 15.74
CA ILE A 131 15.26 -23.71 16.65
C ILE A 131 15.64 -22.55 17.59
N GLU A 132 15.66 -21.31 17.07
CA GLU A 132 16.14 -20.14 17.82
C GLU A 132 15.09 -19.05 18.04
N PHE A 133 14.07 -18.99 17.19
CA PHE A 133 13.11 -17.88 17.18
C PHE A 133 11.67 -18.34 17.00
N PRO A 134 10.69 -17.58 17.53
CA PRO A 134 9.28 -17.79 17.24
C PRO A 134 8.99 -17.80 15.74
N ARG A 135 7.96 -18.55 15.33
CA ARG A 135 7.53 -18.55 13.93
C ARG A 135 7.17 -17.12 13.48
N ASN A 136 7.56 -16.73 12.28
CA ASN A 136 7.32 -15.38 11.74
C ASN A 136 7.95 -14.22 12.54
N HIS A 137 8.89 -14.48 13.47
CA HIS A 137 9.59 -13.47 14.26
C HIS A 137 10.02 -12.25 13.44
N LEU A 138 10.74 -12.45 12.32
CA LEU A 138 11.23 -11.34 11.47
C LEU A 138 10.11 -10.38 11.03
N LEU A 139 8.92 -10.91 10.71
CA LEU A 139 7.79 -10.09 10.32
C LEU A 139 7.18 -9.39 11.53
N ILE A 140 6.79 -10.17 12.54
CA ILE A 140 5.96 -9.67 13.64
C ILE A 140 6.75 -8.70 14.54
N ASP A 141 8.01 -9.00 14.85
CA ASP A 141 8.84 -8.17 15.73
C ASP A 141 9.38 -6.91 15.06
N SER A 142 9.30 -6.83 13.72
CA SER A 142 9.65 -5.62 12.96
C SER A 142 8.53 -4.57 12.97
N ILE A 143 7.27 -5.00 13.16
CA ILE A 143 6.09 -4.15 13.07
C ILE A 143 5.75 -3.63 14.46
N GLN A 144 5.71 -2.31 14.64
CA GLN A 144 5.22 -1.66 15.85
C GLN A 144 3.70 -1.46 15.82
N ASN A 145 3.19 -0.98 14.69
CA ASN A 145 1.76 -0.67 14.53
C ASN A 145 1.22 -1.15 13.19
N ILE A 146 -0.05 -1.52 13.21
CA ILE A 146 -0.84 -1.91 12.04
C ILE A 146 -2.07 -1.01 12.01
N GLU A 147 -2.29 -0.34 10.89
CA GLU A 147 -3.38 0.60 10.73
C GLU A 147 -4.06 0.39 9.36
N LEU A 148 -5.34 0.74 9.27
CA LEU A 148 -6.01 0.78 7.97
C LEU A 148 -5.47 1.99 7.20
N ALA A 149 -4.95 1.76 6.00
CA ALA A 149 -4.52 2.86 5.15
C ALA A 149 -5.76 3.62 4.64
N ASP A 150 -5.67 4.94 4.65
CA ASP A 150 -6.67 5.83 4.08
C ASP A 150 -6.12 6.54 2.83
N ILE A 151 -6.96 7.36 2.18
CA ILE A 151 -6.56 8.10 0.98
C ILE A 151 -5.33 8.99 1.20
N THR A 152 -5.12 9.49 2.43
CA THR A 152 -3.96 10.34 2.74
C THR A 152 -2.65 9.55 2.81
N SER A 153 -2.75 8.23 3.02
CA SER A 153 -1.59 7.33 2.99
C SER A 153 -0.99 7.20 1.58
N PHE A 154 -1.74 7.59 0.55
CA PHE A 154 -1.32 7.60 -0.86
C PHE A 154 -1.05 9.02 -1.38
N TRP A 155 -0.96 9.99 -0.48
CA TRP A 155 -0.59 11.36 -0.85
C TRP A 155 0.88 11.40 -1.24
N THR A 156 1.15 11.77 -2.49
CA THR A 156 2.51 11.80 -3.07
C THR A 156 3.16 13.18 -3.00
N ASP A 157 2.37 14.24 -2.80
CA ASP A 157 2.89 15.60 -2.62
C ASP A 157 3.30 15.84 -1.16
N LYS A 158 3.74 17.07 -0.85
CA LYS A 158 4.09 17.45 0.51
C LYS A 158 2.88 17.33 1.44
N LYS A 159 3.14 16.86 2.66
CA LYS A 159 2.09 16.60 3.66
C LYS A 159 1.35 17.86 4.11
N ASP A 160 2.00 19.02 4.07
CA ASP A 160 1.42 20.34 4.38
C ASP A 160 0.42 20.81 3.30
N LEU A 161 0.34 20.13 2.15
CA LEU A 161 -0.66 20.40 1.11
C LEU A 161 -1.94 19.56 1.27
N ILE A 162 -1.97 18.61 2.20
CA ILE A 162 -3.21 17.91 2.56
C ILE A 162 -4.13 18.96 3.20
N PRO A 163 -5.37 19.14 2.72
CA PRO A 163 -6.27 20.16 3.29
C PRO A 163 -6.52 19.92 4.78
N ASP A 164 -6.36 20.94 5.62
CA ASP A 164 -6.68 20.83 7.06
C ASP A 164 -8.18 20.56 7.29
N ASP A 165 -9.04 21.25 6.52
CA ASP A 165 -10.48 20.99 6.48
C ASP A 165 -10.79 19.96 5.39
N HIS A 166 -11.02 18.71 5.81
CA HIS A 166 -11.37 17.60 4.93
C HIS A 166 -12.75 17.76 4.25
N GLY A 167 -13.59 18.71 4.69
CA GLY A 167 -14.89 19.01 4.13
C GLY A 167 -14.85 19.94 2.91
N VAL A 168 -13.75 20.69 2.72
CA VAL A 168 -13.62 21.66 1.64
C VAL A 168 -13.42 20.96 0.30
N GLU A 169 -14.14 21.42 -0.72
CA GLU A 169 -13.94 20.96 -2.08
C GLU A 169 -12.68 21.56 -2.72
N LYS A 170 -11.80 20.68 -3.19
CA LYS A 170 -10.56 21.00 -3.92
C LYS A 170 -10.48 20.18 -5.19
N TRP A 171 -9.64 20.62 -6.12
CA TRP A 171 -9.24 19.79 -7.26
C TRP A 171 -8.13 18.85 -6.81
N PHE A 172 -8.35 17.56 -7.02
CA PHE A 172 -7.36 16.51 -6.78
C PHE A 172 -6.94 15.89 -8.09
N GLU A 173 -5.64 15.66 -8.24
CA GLU A 173 -5.09 14.80 -9.29
C GLU A 173 -5.19 13.34 -8.85
N LEU A 174 -5.91 12.53 -9.62
CA LEU A 174 -5.91 11.08 -9.44
C LEU A 174 -5.04 10.44 -10.51
N TRP A 175 -3.97 9.80 -10.05
CA TRP A 175 -2.99 9.11 -10.88
C TRP A 175 -3.38 7.64 -10.96
N LEU A 176 -4.16 7.25 -11.97
CA LEU A 176 -4.79 5.93 -12.05
C LEU A 176 -4.09 5.03 -13.07
N LYS A 177 -3.78 3.80 -12.70
CA LYS A 177 -3.22 2.79 -13.62
C LYS A 177 -4.24 2.42 -14.69
N GLY A 178 -3.77 2.25 -15.92
CA GLY A 178 -4.60 1.86 -17.06
C GLY A 178 -4.60 2.89 -18.19
N ASN A 179 -5.22 2.50 -19.29
CA ASN A 179 -5.40 3.39 -20.44
C ASN A 179 -6.46 4.46 -20.12
N LYS A 180 -6.48 5.50 -20.96
CA LYS A 180 -7.38 6.63 -20.81
C LYS A 180 -8.86 6.26 -20.72
N GLU A 181 -9.33 5.28 -21.48
CA GLU A 181 -10.76 4.93 -21.55
C GLU A 181 -11.23 4.26 -20.27
N ASP A 182 -10.48 3.25 -19.80
CA ASP A 182 -10.75 2.55 -18.55
C ASP A 182 -10.71 3.50 -17.35
N VAL A 183 -9.68 4.36 -17.30
CA VAL A 183 -9.52 5.34 -16.22
C VAL A 183 -10.65 6.37 -16.23
N LEU A 184 -11.08 6.87 -17.39
CA LEU A 184 -12.22 7.78 -17.47
C LEU A 184 -13.52 7.11 -17.03
N ASN A 185 -13.73 5.83 -17.33
CA ASN A 185 -14.89 5.08 -16.85
C ASN A 185 -14.88 4.96 -15.31
N ILE A 186 -13.73 4.62 -14.72
CA ILE A 186 -13.53 4.59 -13.26
C ILE A 186 -13.81 5.98 -12.65
N ALA A 187 -13.25 7.04 -13.24
CA ALA A 187 -13.38 8.40 -12.74
C ALA A 187 -14.82 8.94 -12.80
N ARG A 188 -15.58 8.60 -13.86
CA ARG A 188 -17.01 8.96 -13.97
C ARG A 188 -17.84 8.26 -12.89
N ARG A 189 -17.71 6.94 -12.75
CA ARG A 189 -18.39 6.15 -11.71
C ARG A 189 -18.05 6.63 -10.31
N LEU A 190 -16.78 7.02 -10.10
CA LEU A 190 -16.36 7.63 -8.84
C LEU A 190 -17.08 8.96 -8.60
N CYS A 191 -17.07 9.88 -9.57
CA CYS A 191 -17.70 11.19 -9.43
C CYS A 191 -19.21 11.07 -9.12
N GLU A 192 -19.91 10.14 -9.79
CA GLU A 192 -21.31 9.84 -9.51
C GLU A 192 -21.53 9.41 -8.06
N ARG A 193 -20.68 8.52 -7.54
CA ARG A 193 -20.78 8.01 -6.16
C ARG A 193 -20.50 9.08 -5.11
N ILE A 194 -19.47 9.91 -5.32
CA ILE A 194 -19.03 10.89 -4.33
C ILE A 194 -19.66 12.27 -4.54
N ASN A 195 -20.57 12.42 -5.50
CA ASN A 195 -21.08 13.70 -5.96
C ASN A 195 -19.95 14.70 -6.26
N GLY A 196 -18.93 14.23 -6.97
CA GLY A 196 -17.76 14.99 -7.40
C GLY A 196 -17.93 15.52 -8.82
N ARG A 197 -17.03 16.41 -9.24
CA ARG A 197 -16.99 16.92 -10.63
C ARG A 197 -15.73 16.45 -11.33
N LEU A 198 -15.90 15.74 -12.45
CA LEU A 198 -14.77 15.35 -13.30
C LEU A 198 -14.30 16.56 -14.12
N GLY A 199 -12.98 16.75 -14.19
CA GLY A 199 -12.37 17.74 -15.07
C GLY A 199 -12.56 17.38 -16.54
N ASN A 200 -12.42 18.37 -17.42
CA ASN A 200 -12.53 18.19 -18.87
C ASN A 200 -11.24 17.68 -19.53
N THR A 201 -10.14 17.60 -18.78
CA THR A 201 -8.83 17.16 -19.26
C THR A 201 -8.35 15.89 -18.57
N SER A 202 -7.58 15.09 -19.31
CA SER A 202 -6.87 13.92 -18.81
C SER A 202 -5.50 13.84 -19.47
N ILE A 203 -4.47 13.43 -18.73
CA ILE A 203 -3.12 13.20 -19.28
C ILE A 203 -2.88 11.70 -19.29
N ASN A 204 -2.54 11.13 -20.44
CA ASN A 204 -2.27 9.70 -20.59
C ASN A 204 -0.76 9.46 -20.72
N PHE A 205 -0.20 8.70 -19.78
CA PHE A 205 1.14 8.13 -19.84
C PHE A 205 1.09 6.67 -20.32
N PHE A 206 2.21 5.96 -20.29
CA PHE A 206 2.31 4.59 -20.81
C PHE A 206 1.34 3.61 -20.13
N ASP A 207 1.32 3.58 -18.81
CA ASP A 207 0.54 2.67 -17.97
C ASP A 207 -0.36 3.39 -16.96
N THR A 208 -0.44 4.72 -17.05
CA THR A 208 -1.05 5.59 -16.04
C THR A 208 -1.79 6.72 -16.72
N THR A 209 -3.02 7.02 -16.30
CA THR A 209 -3.76 8.21 -16.73
C THR A 209 -4.04 9.08 -15.52
N VAL A 210 -3.76 10.38 -15.67
CA VAL A 210 -4.07 11.40 -14.67
C VAL A 210 -5.39 12.08 -15.04
N VAL A 211 -6.30 12.14 -14.08
CA VAL A 211 -7.58 12.86 -14.19
C VAL A 211 -7.74 13.83 -13.03
N LEU A 212 -8.49 14.92 -13.25
CA LEU A 212 -8.82 15.89 -12.22
C LEU A 212 -10.22 15.63 -11.70
N ILE A 213 -10.39 15.57 -10.38
CA ILE A 213 -11.70 15.49 -9.75
C ILE A 213 -11.83 16.58 -8.69
N ARG A 214 -12.91 17.35 -8.75
CA ARG A 214 -13.30 18.29 -7.70
C ARG A 214 -14.20 17.60 -6.70
N THR A 215 -13.72 17.49 -5.46
CA THR A 215 -14.45 16.87 -4.35
C THR A 215 -13.80 17.28 -3.03
N SER A 216 -14.27 16.76 -1.90
CA SER A 216 -13.61 16.91 -0.59
C SER A 216 -12.88 15.64 -0.18
N LEU A 217 -11.88 15.76 0.69
CA LEU A 217 -11.12 14.61 1.18
C LEU A 217 -12.03 13.63 1.94
N SER A 218 -12.99 14.15 2.72
CA SER A 218 -14.00 13.35 3.42
C SER A 218 -14.82 12.49 2.47
N ARG A 219 -15.14 12.98 1.28
CA ARG A 219 -15.88 12.22 0.25
C ARG A 219 -15.00 11.17 -0.43
N LEU A 220 -13.72 11.47 -0.67
CA LEU A 220 -12.76 10.50 -1.22
C LEU A 220 -12.50 9.32 -0.28
N LYS A 221 -12.48 9.55 1.04
CA LYS A 221 -12.28 8.50 2.05
C LYS A 221 -13.31 7.37 1.97
N VAL A 222 -14.49 7.62 1.40
CA VAL A 222 -15.57 6.62 1.24
C VAL A 222 -15.32 5.67 0.07
N CYS A 223 -14.26 5.89 -0.73
CA CYS A 223 -13.89 5.05 -1.88
C CYS A 223 -12.48 4.45 -1.74
N PRO A 224 -12.24 3.60 -0.72
CA PRO A 224 -10.92 3.01 -0.47
C PRO A 224 -10.45 2.09 -1.61
N GLU A 225 -11.34 1.59 -2.46
CA GLU A 225 -10.96 0.81 -3.65
C GLU A 225 -10.17 1.62 -4.69
N LEU A 226 -10.25 2.96 -4.66
CA LEU A 226 -9.45 3.81 -5.55
C LEU A 226 -7.95 3.62 -5.34
N ILE A 227 -7.58 3.30 -4.10
CA ILE A 227 -6.20 3.17 -3.67
C ILE A 227 -5.42 2.22 -4.58
N SER A 228 -6.06 1.18 -5.10
CA SER A 228 -5.38 0.18 -5.91
C SER A 228 -4.92 0.62 -7.27
N ASN A 229 -5.63 1.61 -7.79
CA ASN A 229 -5.34 2.21 -9.07
C ASN A 229 -4.40 3.38 -8.90
N LEU A 230 -4.20 3.91 -7.68
CA LEU A 230 -3.22 4.96 -7.44
C LEU A 230 -1.80 4.45 -7.73
N LYS A 231 -1.03 5.30 -8.40
CA LYS A 231 0.40 5.09 -8.67
C LYS A 231 1.25 6.02 -7.82
#